data_AF-A0A538NQ36-F1
#
_entry.id   AF-A0A538NQ36-F1
#
_cell.length_a   1.000
_cell.length_b   1.000
_cell.length_c   1.000
_cell.angle_alpha   90.00
_cell.angle_beta   90.00
_cell.angle_gamma   90.00
#
_symmetry.space_group_name_H-M   'P 1'
#
loop_
_entity.id
_entity.type
_entity.pdbx_description
1 polymer ?
#
loop_
_entity_poly.entity_id
_entity_poly.type
_entity_poly.pdbx_seq_one_letter_code
_entity_poly.pdbx_strand_id
1 'polypeptide(L)' 'MYHEIHTYTELQQQIHDDLRIQHPEWVESNGESPKCDSYEALLAKLLAASTRTASNRPIAATHRALEQVVN' A
#
# COMPACT_ATOMS: atom_id res chain seq x y z
N MET A 1 -18.26 -14.60 -0.98
CA MET A 1 -17.89 -14.14 0.36
C MET A 1 -16.74 -13.17 0.19
N TYR A 2 -16.86 -11.96 0.72
CA TYR A 2 -15.70 -11.08 0.86
C TYR A 2 -14.95 -11.52 2.11
N HIS A 3 -13.63 -11.69 2.01
CA HIS A 3 -12.80 -11.93 3.18
C HIS A 3 -12.76 -10.64 3.99
N GLU A 4 -13.28 -10.68 5.22
CA GLU A 4 -13.11 -9.55 6.13
C GLU A 4 -11.68 -9.54 6.64
N ILE A 5 -11.07 -8.36 6.59
CA ILE A 5 -9.69 -8.16 7.00
C ILE A 5 -9.74 -7.46 8.36
N HIS A 6 -9.21 -8.11 9.39
CA HIS A 6 -9.36 -7.68 10.77
C HIS A 6 -8.13 -6.94 11.31
N THR A 7 -6.99 -7.11 10.65
CA THR A 7 -5.73 -6.48 11.03
C THR A 7 -5.02 -5.85 9.83
N TYR A 8 -4.19 -4.86 10.12
CA TYR A 8 -3.33 -4.24 9.09
C TYR A 8 -2.39 -5.26 8.44
N THR A 9 -1.87 -6.22 9.22
CA THR A 9 -0.99 -7.28 8.71
C THR A 9 -1.70 -8.22 7.74
N GLU A 10 -2.96 -8.58 8.00
CA GLU A 10 -3.77 -9.37 7.07
C GLU A 10 -4.03 -8.61 5.77
N LEU A 11 -4.31 -7.30 5.84
CA LEU A 11 -4.46 -6.47 4.64
C LEU A 11 -3.18 -6.47 3.81
N GLN A 12 -2.04 -6.31 4.49
CA GLN A 12 -0.75 -6.26 3.83
C GLN A 12 -0.43 -7.58 3.13
N GLN A 13 -0.70 -8.72 3.78
CA GLN A 13 -0.51 -10.04 3.19
C GLN A 13 -1.45 -10.27 1.99
N GLN A 14 -2.71 -9.86 2.09
CA GLN A 14 -3.63 -10.02 0.97
C GLN A 14 -3.18 -9.20 -0.25
N ILE A 15 -2.74 -7.96 -0.05
CA ILE A 15 -2.19 -7.12 -1.14
C ILE A 15 -0.95 -7.78 -1.76
N HIS A 16 -0.07 -8.37 -0.95
CA HIS A 16 1.10 -9.11 -1.44
C HIS A 16 0.72 -10.27 -2.36
N ASP A 17 -0.19 -11.11 -1.87
CA ASP A 17 -0.61 -12.32 -2.57
C ASP A 17 -1.35 -11.96 -3.87
N ASP A 18 -2.23 -10.95 -3.82
CA ASP A 18 -2.95 -10.43 -4.97
C ASP A 18 -2.00 -9.86 -6.03
N LEU A 19 -0.96 -9.12 -5.61
CA LEU A 19 0.06 -8.58 -6.54
C LEU A 19 0.83 -9.68 -7.24
N ARG A 20 1.20 -10.76 -6.55
CA ARG A 20 1.88 -11.91 -7.16
C ARG A 20 1.00 -12.67 -8.14
N ILE A 21 -0.30 -12.78 -7.85
CA ILE A 21 -1.29 -13.40 -8.75
C ILE A 21 -1.48 -12.55 -10.01
N GLN A 22 -1.55 -11.22 -9.87
CA GLN A 22 -1.73 -10.29 -10.98
C GLN A 22 -0.46 -10.13 -11.83
N HIS A 23 0.72 -10.25 -11.21
CA HIS A 23 2.02 -10.06 -11.85
C HIS A 23 2.92 -11.31 -11.71
N PRO A 24 2.53 -12.44 -12.32
CA PRO A 24 3.35 -13.65 -12.28
C PRO A 24 4.73 -13.43 -12.92
N GLU A 25 4.88 -12.45 -13.81
CA GLU A 25 6.15 -12.08 -14.43
C GLU A 25 7.14 -11.41 -13.46
N TRP A 26 6.69 -10.99 -12.27
CA TRP A 26 7.58 -10.47 -11.23
C TRP A 26 8.06 -11.56 -10.27
N VAL A 27 7.52 -12.78 -10.37
CA VAL A 27 7.93 -13.92 -9.54
C VAL A 27 9.08 -14.62 -10.24
N GLU A 28 10.23 -14.65 -9.57
CA GLU A 28 11.43 -15.30 -10.05
C GLU A 28 11.33 -16.82 -9.91
N SER A 29 12.25 -17.56 -10.55
CA SER A 29 12.26 -19.04 -10.54
C SER A 29 12.40 -19.64 -9.14
N ASN A 30 12.97 -18.89 -8.20
CA ASN A 30 13.10 -19.26 -6.79
C ASN A 30 11.82 -18.96 -5.98
N GLY A 31 10.80 -18.38 -6.60
CA GLY A 31 9.54 -17.99 -5.98
C GLY A 31 9.56 -16.62 -5.31
N GLU A 32 10.70 -15.92 -5.26
CA GLU A 32 10.80 -14.56 -4.72
C GLU A 32 10.21 -13.54 -5.70
N SER A 33 9.83 -12.38 -5.19
CA SER A 33 9.44 -11.26 -6.04
C SER A 33 9.96 -9.95 -5.46
N PRO A 34 11.24 -9.61 -5.73
CA PRO A 34 11.88 -8.40 -5.19
C PRO A 34 11.11 -7.11 -5.51
N LYS A 35 10.33 -7.13 -6.60
CA LYS A 35 9.46 -6.04 -6.99
C LYS A 35 8.24 -5.91 -6.08
N CYS A 36 7.59 -7.02 -5.72
CA CYS A 36 6.53 -7.02 -4.70
C CYS A 36 7.08 -6.50 -3.36
N ASP A 37 8.24 -6.98 -2.94
CA ASP A 37 8.89 -6.53 -1.68
C ASP A 37 9.15 -5.01 -1.68
N SER A 38 9.54 -4.46 -2.84
CA SER A 38 9.74 -3.03 -3.02
C SER A 38 8.43 -2.23 -2.88
N TYR A 39 7.33 -2.75 -3.41
CA TYR A 39 6.00 -2.13 -3.25
C TYR A 39 5.52 -2.18 -1.81
N GLU A 40 5.71 -3.30 -1.11
CA GLU A 40 5.39 -3.40 0.31
C GLU A 40 6.19 -2.41 1.15
N ALA A 41 7.50 -2.33 0.92
CA ALA A 41 8.36 -1.39 1.62
C ALA A 41 7.94 0.07 1.37
N LEU A 42 7.50 0.39 0.15
CA LEU A 42 6.97 1.70 -0.19
C LEU A 42 5.63 1.96 0.52
N LEU A 43 4.71 1.00 0.54
CA LEU A 43 3.43 1.09 1.23
C LEU A 43 3.64 1.37 2.73
N ALA A 44 4.51 0.59 3.38
CA ALA A 44 4.86 0.78 4.79
C ALA A 44 5.42 2.19 5.06
N LYS A 45 6.29 2.71 4.16
CA LYS A 45 6.83 4.08 4.26
C LYS A 45 5.74 5.14 4.11
N LEU A 46 4.83 4.99 3.15
CA LEU A 46 3.73 5.94 2.93
C LEU A 46 2.77 5.98 4.12
N LEU A 47 2.46 4.83 4.70
CA LEU A 47 1.62 4.74 5.89
C LEU A 47 2.32 5.35 7.11
N ALA A 48 3.59 5.02 7.34
CA ALA A 48 4.38 5.64 8.41
C ALA A 48 4.48 7.17 8.25
N ALA A 49 4.67 7.67 7.03
CA ALA A 49 4.67 9.10 6.74
C ALA A 49 3.30 9.73 6.99
N SER A 50 2.21 9.06 6.60
CA SER A 50 0.84 9.53 6.81
C SER A 50 0.49 9.63 8.30
N THR A 51 0.89 8.63 9.10
CA THR A 51 0.73 8.64 10.56
C THR A 51 1.53 9.76 11.22
N ARG A 52 2.72 10.09 10.69
CA ARG A 52 3.53 11.21 11.17
C ARG A 52 2.91 12.57 10.82
N THR A 53 2.35 12.73 9.63
CA THR A 53 1.66 13.96 9.19
C THR A 53 0.31 14.14 9.87
N ALA A 54 -0.33 13.06 10.31
CA ALA A 54 -1.57 13.11 11.10
C ALA A 54 -1.42 13.80 12.47
N SER A 55 -0.19 14.15 12.88
CA SER A 55 0.05 14.95 14.07
C SER A 55 -0.48 16.39 14.01
N ASN A 56 -1.00 16.91 12.87
CA ASN A 56 -1.71 18.21 12.86
C ASN A 56 -2.62 18.55 11.64
N ARG A 57 -2.88 17.64 10.68
CA ARG A 57 -3.83 17.95 9.59
C ARG A 57 -4.68 16.73 9.19
N PRO A 58 -6.01 16.85 9.09
CA PRO A 58 -6.87 15.75 8.64
C PRO A 58 -6.49 15.32 7.22
N ILE A 59 -6.39 14.02 6.96
CA ILE A 59 -6.03 13.43 5.64
C ILE A 59 -6.97 13.95 4.54
N ALA A 60 -8.25 14.18 4.85
CA ALA A 60 -9.22 14.80 3.95
C ALA A 60 -8.81 16.21 3.45
N ALA A 61 -8.07 16.97 4.26
CA ALA A 61 -7.56 18.28 3.87
C ALA A 61 -6.39 18.18 2.89
N THR A 62 -5.62 17.09 2.92
CA THR A 62 -4.53 16.84 1.98
C THR A 62 -5.07 16.49 0.59
N HIS A 63 -6.12 15.67 0.51
CA HIS A 63 -6.76 15.32 -0.78
C HIS A 63 -7.36 16.55 -1.48
N ARG A 64 -8.11 17.38 -0.74
CA ARG A 64 -8.69 18.63 -1.26
C ARG A 64 -7.62 19.62 -1.76
N ALA A 65 -6.46 19.67 -1.11
CA ALA A 65 -5.39 20.59 -1.51
C ALA A 65 -4.71 20.17 -2.82
N LEU A 66 -4.60 18.87 -3.10
CA LEU A 66 -4.03 18.38 -4.35
C LEU A 66 -4.96 18.62 -5.55
N GLU A 67 -6.28 18.50 -5.36
CA GLU A 67 -7.26 18.80 -6.40
C GLU A 67 -7.30 20.30 -6.79
N GLN A 68 -7.05 21.20 -5.83
CA GLN A 68 -7.04 22.65 -6.07
C GLN A 68 -5.79 23.16 -6.81
N VAL A 69 -4.70 22.39 -6.84
CA VAL A 69 -3.46 22.77 -7.54
C VAL A 69 -3.50 22.36 -9.02
N VAL A 70 -4.40 21.46 -9.39
CA VAL A 70 -4.53 20.92 -10.76
C VAL A 70 -5.56 21.69 -11.60
N ASN A 71 -6.19 22.74 -11.06
CA ASN A 71 -7.20 23.55 -11.74
C ASN A 71 -6.82 25.03 -11.83
#